data_AF-A0A1E5NY04-F1
#
_entry.id   AF-A0A1E5NY04-F1
#
_cell.length_a   1.000
_cell.length_b   1.000
_cell.length_c   1.000
_cell.angle_alpha   90.00
_cell.angle_beta   90.00
_cell.angle_gamma   90.00
#
_symmetry.space_group_name_H-M   'P 1'
#
loop_
_entity.id
_entity.type
_entity.pdbx_description
1 polymer ?
#
loop_
_entity_poly.entity_id
_entity_poly.type
_entity_poly.pdbx_seq_one_letter_code
_entity_poly.pdbx_strand_id
1 'polypeptide(L)'
;MSHLRPRSCKQCGEKIAEYGRARCFSCLHPSLPPPNCKVCGSDAHYAGGFCRRCHPRVPYADSCSDCLAWGIWRRHGRCAACTSLRNRGHQTGTCATCRRTVPLFKQGVCRLCRCQALAVPRTWQRPDWSTAANAGQQLFLADLVRRVHLAAAARPRGYGAPAAHQQPDIAFWATPRWRQEPLFIAARDMSRVTVPDVTPIDSAFTAYVATQADASAETQGWSPALRERVQNSLYLLTAVHGPHETIKASTVATLPRQQNRRAVIRVTEVLAHLALLEDDRIDPLDAWIHRRLASVHPEIREEALVWIRIVRHGGPRRRPRSTTTVRNQANSAIPFLLACSQRYRTLRQVSRADVTEWLAQCAAPRTEAVALRDIFKSLKSERLLFANPARGVSLGSRPSSVPMPLSPETIQRLTAAAETNPALKLLIALVGIHALYPHPARGCP
;
A
#
# COMPACT_ATOMS: atom_id res chain seq x y z
N MET A 1 -23.46 -31.92 -0.16
CA MET A 1 -24.77 -32.47 0.27
C MET A 1 -25.88 -31.78 -0.50
N SER A 2 -26.59 -32.52 -1.37
CA SER A 2 -27.72 -32.04 -2.16
C SER A 2 -28.89 -31.58 -1.27
N HIS A 3 -29.51 -30.45 -1.65
CA HIS A 3 -30.66 -29.88 -0.95
C HIS A 3 -31.90 -30.75 -1.14
N LEU A 4 -32.64 -30.99 -0.06
CA LEU A 4 -33.95 -31.62 -0.20
C LEU A 4 -34.92 -30.56 -0.73
N ARG A 5 -35.44 -30.75 -1.94
CA ARG A 5 -36.62 -29.99 -2.38
C ARG A 5 -37.85 -30.61 -1.74
N PRO A 6 -38.55 -29.91 -0.82
CA PRO A 6 -39.75 -30.44 -0.21
C PRO A 6 -40.82 -30.66 -1.28
N ARG A 7 -41.52 -31.79 -1.21
CA ARG A 7 -42.64 -32.14 -2.08
C ARG A 7 -43.94 -32.03 -1.29
N SER A 8 -44.98 -31.46 -1.87
CA SER A 8 -46.31 -31.49 -1.27
C SER A 8 -46.83 -32.93 -1.20
N CYS A 9 -47.65 -33.20 -0.19
CA CYS A 9 -48.32 -34.48 -0.04
C CYS A 9 -49.28 -34.70 -1.20
N LYS A 10 -49.17 -35.83 -1.90
CA LYS A 10 -50.08 -36.16 -3.02
C LYS A 10 -51.54 -36.41 -2.61
N GLN A 11 -51.82 -36.54 -1.31
CA GLN A 11 -53.17 -36.83 -0.80
C GLN A 11 -53.87 -35.57 -0.30
N CYS A 12 -53.27 -34.81 0.63
CA CYS A 12 -53.89 -33.60 1.16
C CYS A 12 -53.44 -32.30 0.47
N GLY A 13 -52.35 -32.31 -0.30
CA GLY A 13 -51.81 -31.11 -0.96
C GLY A 13 -51.17 -30.06 -0.02
N GLU A 14 -51.62 -29.98 1.23
CA GLU A 14 -51.26 -28.91 2.19
C GLU A 14 -49.95 -29.17 2.94
N LYS A 15 -49.69 -30.40 3.39
CA LYS A 15 -48.52 -30.76 4.20
C LYS A 15 -47.38 -31.32 3.34
N ILE A 16 -46.15 -31.28 3.85
CA ILE A 16 -44.96 -31.82 3.17
C ILE A 16 -44.89 -33.34 3.31
N ALA A 17 -44.51 -34.02 2.22
CA ALA A 17 -44.32 -35.46 2.21
C ALA A 17 -43.11 -35.90 3.03
N GLU A 18 -43.22 -37.04 3.71
CA GLU A 18 -42.12 -37.64 4.47
C GLU A 18 -40.97 -38.08 3.55
N TYR A 19 -39.76 -38.18 4.11
CA TYR A 19 -38.56 -38.52 3.34
C TYR A 19 -38.71 -39.89 2.64
N GLY A 20 -38.53 -39.91 1.32
CA GLY A 20 -38.70 -41.12 0.51
C GLY A 20 -40.16 -41.57 0.32
N ARG A 21 -41.15 -40.77 0.74
CA ARG A 21 -42.59 -41.08 0.63
C ARG A 21 -43.31 -40.05 -0.25
N ALA A 22 -44.53 -40.40 -0.68
CA ALA A 22 -45.40 -39.52 -1.46
C ALA A 22 -46.46 -38.78 -0.61
N ARG A 23 -46.58 -39.13 0.69
CA ARG A 23 -47.60 -38.63 1.61
C ARG A 23 -46.96 -38.02 2.86
N CYS A 24 -47.64 -37.07 3.51
CA CYS A 24 -47.20 -36.49 4.79
C CYS A 24 -47.44 -37.46 5.95
N PHE A 25 -46.88 -37.15 7.13
CA PHE A 25 -47.04 -38.00 8.32
C PHE A 25 -48.52 -38.26 8.66
N SER A 26 -49.36 -37.20 8.70
CA SER A 26 -50.79 -37.34 9.03
C SER A 26 -51.56 -38.22 8.05
N CYS A 27 -51.19 -38.22 6.76
CA CYS A 27 -51.80 -39.09 5.76
C CYS A 27 -51.25 -40.52 5.77
N LEU A 28 -50.05 -40.73 6.32
CA LEU A 28 -49.47 -42.06 6.51
C LEU A 28 -49.96 -42.72 7.81
N HIS A 29 -50.20 -41.92 8.84
CA HIS A 29 -50.60 -42.36 10.18
C HIS A 29 -51.74 -41.49 10.73
N PRO A 30 -52.99 -41.69 10.29
CA PRO A 30 -54.12 -40.82 10.66
C PRO A 30 -54.49 -40.85 12.14
N SER A 31 -54.23 -41.98 12.81
CA SER A 31 -54.55 -42.20 14.23
C SER A 31 -53.45 -41.77 15.20
N LEU A 32 -52.31 -41.27 14.70
CA LEU A 32 -51.16 -40.89 15.53
C LEU A 32 -50.85 -39.40 15.40
N PRO A 33 -50.56 -38.70 16.51
CA PRO A 33 -50.06 -37.34 16.45
C PRO A 33 -48.66 -37.33 15.80
N PRO A 34 -48.32 -36.28 15.04
CA PRO A 34 -46.98 -36.13 14.51
C PRO A 34 -45.94 -36.01 15.63
N PRO A 35 -44.73 -36.55 15.44
CA PRO A 35 -43.70 -36.52 16.48
C PRO A 35 -43.17 -35.10 16.70
N ASN A 36 -42.86 -34.77 17.94
CA ASN A 36 -42.17 -33.52 18.30
C ASN A 36 -40.77 -33.46 17.66
N CYS A 37 -40.30 -32.23 17.43
CA CYS A 37 -39.00 -32.00 16.82
C CYS A 37 -37.87 -32.54 17.71
N LYS A 38 -37.06 -33.45 17.16
CA LYS A 38 -35.88 -34.07 17.81
C LYS A 38 -34.80 -33.10 18.32
N VAL A 39 -34.88 -31.82 17.96
CA VAL A 39 -33.84 -30.81 18.28
C VAL A 39 -34.35 -29.75 19.25
N CYS A 40 -35.56 -29.23 19.05
CA CYS A 40 -36.10 -28.14 19.85
C CYS A 40 -37.37 -28.51 20.64
N GLY A 41 -37.89 -29.73 20.49
CA GLY A 41 -39.09 -30.20 21.19
C GLY A 41 -40.42 -29.64 20.67
N SER A 42 -40.40 -28.76 19.67
CA SER A 42 -41.63 -28.18 19.10
C SER A 42 -42.52 -29.23 18.42
N ASP A 43 -43.82 -29.10 18.63
CA ASP A 43 -44.92 -29.84 18.00
C ASP A 43 -45.16 -29.49 16.51
N ALA A 44 -44.50 -28.44 16.00
CA ALA A 44 -44.58 -27.97 14.62
C ALA A 44 -43.81 -28.89 13.64
N HIS A 45 -44.23 -30.15 13.55
CA HIS A 45 -43.63 -31.17 12.70
C HIS A 45 -43.66 -30.78 11.23
N TYR A 46 -42.51 -30.91 10.56
CA TYR A 46 -42.35 -30.62 9.14
C TYR A 46 -42.10 -31.88 8.31
N ALA A 47 -41.03 -32.62 8.61
CA ALA A 47 -40.71 -33.92 8.01
C ALA A 47 -39.61 -34.62 8.82
N GLY A 48 -39.60 -35.96 8.87
CA GLY A 48 -38.52 -36.78 9.44
C GLY A 48 -38.34 -36.67 10.96
N GLY A 49 -39.34 -36.11 11.66
CA GLY A 49 -39.29 -35.80 13.10
C GLY A 49 -38.56 -34.49 13.40
N PHE A 50 -38.52 -33.57 12.44
CA PHE A 50 -37.95 -32.23 12.62
C PHE A 50 -38.99 -31.17 12.28
N CYS A 51 -38.98 -30.06 13.02
CA CYS A 51 -39.66 -28.84 12.57
C CYS A 51 -38.87 -28.18 11.44
N ARG A 52 -39.51 -27.26 10.72
CA ARG A 52 -38.90 -26.58 9.56
C ARG A 52 -37.58 -25.88 9.90
N ARG A 53 -37.46 -25.32 11.12
CA ARG A 53 -36.27 -24.60 11.60
C ARG A 53 -35.08 -25.52 11.95
N CYS A 54 -35.38 -26.74 12.40
CA CYS A 54 -34.35 -27.68 12.85
C CYS A 54 -34.01 -28.73 11.79
N HIS A 55 -34.69 -28.72 10.64
CA HIS A 55 -34.51 -29.73 9.60
C HIS A 55 -33.12 -29.60 8.94
N PRO A 56 -32.29 -30.67 8.94
CA PRO A 56 -30.87 -30.59 8.56
C PRO A 56 -30.60 -30.35 7.07
N ARG A 57 -31.60 -30.59 6.20
CA ARG A 57 -31.46 -30.54 4.74
C ARG A 57 -32.40 -29.56 4.05
N VAL A 58 -33.19 -28.81 4.80
CA VAL A 58 -34.18 -27.86 4.27
C VAL A 58 -33.77 -26.45 4.67
N PRO A 59 -33.51 -25.55 3.71
CA PRO A 59 -33.27 -24.16 4.01
C PRO A 59 -34.56 -23.49 4.49
N TYR A 60 -34.45 -22.62 5.49
CA TYR A 60 -35.54 -21.74 5.92
C TYR A 60 -35.00 -20.34 6.19
N ALA A 61 -35.82 -19.33 5.89
CA ALA A 61 -35.50 -17.94 6.13
C ALA A 61 -36.05 -17.50 7.49
N ASP A 62 -35.19 -16.98 8.37
CA ASP A 62 -35.55 -16.54 9.72
C ASP A 62 -34.46 -15.62 10.31
N SER A 63 -34.71 -15.09 11.49
CA SER A 63 -33.72 -14.37 12.30
C SER A 63 -32.83 -15.34 13.10
N CYS A 64 -31.54 -15.04 13.17
CA CYS A 64 -30.60 -15.76 14.01
C CYS A 64 -30.93 -15.56 15.50
N SER A 65 -31.03 -16.64 16.28
CA SER A 65 -31.38 -16.57 17.71
C SER A 65 -30.40 -15.78 18.56
N ASP A 66 -29.12 -15.71 18.20
CA ASP A 66 -28.11 -14.95 18.96
C ASP A 66 -28.04 -13.49 18.48
N CYS A 67 -27.86 -13.25 17.19
CA CYS A 67 -27.57 -11.90 16.67
C CYS A 67 -28.72 -11.21 15.94
N LEU A 68 -29.88 -11.86 15.79
CA LEU A 68 -31.06 -11.37 15.04
C LEU A 68 -30.78 -10.99 13.58
N ALA A 69 -29.63 -11.39 13.03
CA ALA A 69 -29.39 -11.28 11.59
C ALA A 69 -30.43 -12.11 10.85
N TRP A 70 -31.03 -11.57 9.78
CA TRP A 70 -31.96 -12.31 8.94
C TRP A 70 -31.20 -13.05 7.83
N GLY A 71 -31.55 -14.30 7.54
CA GLY A 71 -30.88 -15.07 6.50
C GLY A 71 -31.49 -16.44 6.28
N ILE A 72 -30.89 -17.20 5.35
CA ILE A 72 -31.31 -18.56 5.01
C ILE A 72 -30.37 -19.55 5.72
N TRP A 73 -30.93 -20.39 6.59
CA TRP A 73 -30.14 -21.25 7.48
C TRP A 73 -30.24 -22.72 7.14
N ARG A 74 -29.18 -23.46 7.51
CA ARG A 74 -29.10 -24.93 7.32
C ARG A 74 -29.03 -25.71 8.63
N ARG A 75 -28.81 -25.05 9.78
CA ARG A 75 -28.69 -25.66 11.12
C ARG A 75 -29.11 -24.71 12.25
N HIS A 76 -29.94 -25.22 13.16
CA HIS A 76 -30.17 -24.75 14.54
C HIS A 76 -30.48 -23.26 14.78
N GLY A 77 -31.11 -22.53 13.85
CA GLY A 77 -31.54 -21.14 14.14
C GLY A 77 -30.40 -20.15 14.35
N ARG A 78 -29.16 -20.47 13.97
CA ARG A 78 -28.00 -19.60 14.20
C ARG A 78 -27.20 -19.42 12.92
N CYS A 79 -26.67 -18.21 12.74
CA CYS A 79 -25.76 -17.91 11.64
C CYS A 79 -24.38 -18.54 11.89
N ALA A 80 -23.64 -18.83 10.80
CA ALA A 80 -22.32 -19.45 10.87
C ALA A 80 -21.35 -18.67 11.78
N ALA A 81 -21.43 -17.35 11.76
CA ALA A 81 -20.62 -16.50 12.62
C ALA A 81 -20.98 -16.63 14.11
N CYS A 82 -22.25 -16.76 14.48
CA CYS A 82 -22.64 -17.01 15.89
C CYS A 82 -22.28 -18.42 16.33
N THR A 83 -22.41 -19.41 15.43
CA THR A 83 -21.92 -20.77 15.69
C THR A 83 -20.42 -20.78 15.94
N SER A 84 -19.62 -20.08 15.11
CA SER A 84 -18.18 -19.93 15.34
C SER A 84 -17.86 -19.19 16.63
N LEU A 85 -18.63 -18.15 16.97
CA LEU A 85 -18.46 -17.40 18.21
C LEU A 85 -18.63 -18.31 19.44
N ARG A 86 -19.65 -19.18 19.44
CA ARG A 86 -19.85 -20.16 20.52
C ARG A 86 -18.75 -21.22 20.56
N ASN A 87 -18.36 -21.75 19.41
CA ASN A 87 -17.29 -22.76 19.33
C ASN A 87 -15.93 -22.25 19.82
N ARG A 88 -15.70 -20.93 19.77
CA ARG A 88 -14.48 -20.28 20.31
C ARG A 88 -14.52 -20.03 21.83
N GLY A 89 -15.56 -20.51 22.53
CA GLY A 89 -15.63 -20.42 23.99
C GLY A 89 -15.99 -19.04 24.54
N HIS A 90 -16.65 -18.19 23.75
CA HIS A 90 -17.15 -16.90 24.26
C HIS A 90 -18.20 -17.11 25.36
N GLN A 91 -17.95 -16.54 26.54
CA GLN A 91 -18.86 -16.66 27.68
C GLN A 91 -20.22 -16.05 27.37
N THR A 92 -21.28 -16.75 27.80
CA THR A 92 -22.65 -16.24 27.73
C THR A 92 -22.87 -15.30 28.91
N GLY A 93 -23.34 -14.09 28.65
CA GLY A 93 -23.62 -13.09 29.68
C GLY A 93 -24.62 -12.05 29.19
N THR A 94 -24.95 -11.10 30.05
CA THR A 94 -25.90 -10.03 29.77
C THR A 94 -25.22 -8.91 28.99
N CYS A 95 -25.67 -8.64 27.77
CA CYS A 95 -25.09 -7.57 26.95
C CYS A 95 -25.26 -6.20 27.60
N ALA A 96 -24.18 -5.39 27.67
CA ALA A 96 -24.24 -4.04 28.23
C ALA A 96 -25.24 -3.10 27.52
N THR A 97 -25.38 -3.24 26.19
CA THR A 97 -26.27 -2.41 25.37
C THR A 97 -27.71 -2.93 25.32
N CYS A 98 -27.94 -4.13 24.79
CA CYS A 98 -29.31 -4.65 24.55
C CYS A 98 -29.86 -5.52 25.67
N ARG A 99 -29.10 -5.73 26.76
CA ARG A 99 -29.48 -6.55 27.93
C ARG A 99 -29.84 -8.02 27.65
N ARG A 100 -29.66 -8.51 26.43
CA ARG A 100 -29.90 -9.91 26.09
C ARG A 100 -28.79 -10.83 26.63
N THR A 101 -29.19 -12.01 27.06
CA THR A 101 -28.28 -13.09 27.51
C THR A 101 -27.77 -13.90 26.32
N VAL A 102 -26.57 -13.59 25.85
CA VAL A 102 -25.96 -14.17 24.64
C VAL A 102 -24.42 -14.19 24.77
N PRO A 103 -23.68 -14.91 23.90
CA PRO A 103 -22.23 -14.85 23.91
C PRO A 103 -21.70 -13.43 23.68
N LEU A 104 -20.81 -12.98 24.57
CA LEU A 104 -20.26 -11.63 24.56
C LEU A 104 -18.84 -11.58 23.99
N PHE A 105 -18.49 -10.44 23.39
CA PHE A 105 -17.10 -10.11 23.12
C PHE A 105 -16.41 -9.58 24.39
N LYS A 106 -15.08 -9.47 24.36
CA LYS A 106 -14.27 -8.91 25.47
C LYS A 106 -14.75 -7.52 25.92
N GLN A 107 -15.39 -6.76 25.03
CA GLN A 107 -15.96 -5.44 25.28
C GLN A 107 -17.32 -5.47 26.01
N GLY A 108 -17.81 -6.63 26.47
CA GLY A 108 -19.08 -6.74 27.21
C GLY A 108 -20.35 -6.59 26.36
N VAL A 109 -20.22 -6.61 25.03
CA VAL A 109 -21.34 -6.44 24.10
C VAL A 109 -21.55 -7.64 23.19
N CYS A 110 -22.81 -7.89 22.84
CA CYS A 110 -23.19 -8.97 21.95
C CYS A 110 -22.85 -8.65 20.49
N ARG A 111 -22.86 -9.69 19.64
CA ARG A 111 -22.60 -9.54 18.21
C ARG A 111 -23.55 -8.59 17.49
N LEU A 112 -24.83 -8.56 17.87
CA LEU A 112 -25.80 -7.63 17.30
C LEU A 112 -25.37 -6.18 17.54
N CYS A 113 -25.17 -5.78 18.80
CA CYS A 113 -24.81 -4.40 19.15
C CYS A 113 -23.46 -4.00 18.58
N ARG A 114 -22.51 -4.94 18.53
CA ARG A 114 -21.22 -4.73 17.86
C ARG A 114 -21.38 -4.46 16.36
N CYS A 115 -22.22 -5.24 15.66
CA CYS A 115 -22.46 -5.02 14.22
C CYS A 115 -23.16 -3.68 13.96
N GLN A 116 -24.12 -3.28 14.80
CA GLN A 116 -24.81 -1.99 14.68
C GLN A 116 -23.86 -0.82 14.94
N ALA A 117 -23.03 -0.89 15.98
CA ALA A 117 -22.02 0.12 16.26
C ALA A 117 -21.02 0.25 15.10
N LEU A 118 -20.66 -0.84 14.42
CA LEU A 118 -19.77 -0.81 13.25
C LEU A 118 -20.47 -0.33 11.96
N ALA A 119 -21.81 -0.34 11.91
CA ALA A 119 -22.57 0.04 10.72
C ALA A 119 -22.71 1.55 10.55
N VAL A 120 -22.51 2.32 11.62
CA VAL A 120 -22.50 3.78 11.57
C VAL A 120 -21.24 4.25 10.83
N PRO A 121 -21.37 4.98 9.70
CA PRO A 121 -20.24 5.62 9.03
C PRO A 121 -19.57 6.59 9.99
N ARG A 122 -18.26 6.47 10.15
CA ARG A 122 -17.50 7.29 11.11
C ARG A 122 -16.21 7.78 10.48
N THR A 123 -15.94 9.06 10.69
CA THR A 123 -14.63 9.67 10.56
C THR A 123 -13.94 9.56 11.92
N TRP A 124 -13.00 8.62 12.04
CA TRP A 124 -11.93 8.65 13.06
C TRP A 124 -12.31 8.44 14.54
N GLN A 125 -13.51 7.91 14.86
CA GLN A 125 -13.92 7.63 16.25
C GLN A 125 -14.04 6.13 16.55
N ARG A 126 -13.71 5.73 17.81
CA ARG A 126 -13.96 4.36 18.29
C ARG A 126 -15.45 4.04 18.19
N PRO A 127 -15.82 2.78 17.91
CA PRO A 127 -17.24 2.44 17.87
C PRO A 127 -17.88 2.61 19.24
N ASP A 128 -18.83 3.53 19.34
CA ASP A 128 -19.67 3.64 20.53
C ASP A 128 -20.61 2.44 20.57
N TRP A 129 -20.39 1.53 21.51
CA TRP A 129 -21.20 0.33 21.66
C TRP A 129 -22.62 0.61 22.17
N SER A 130 -22.87 1.81 22.71
CA SER A 130 -24.19 2.28 23.13
C SER A 130 -25.05 2.80 21.98
N THR A 131 -24.48 2.98 20.77
CA THR A 131 -25.18 3.44 19.56
C THR A 131 -26.53 2.74 19.36
N ALA A 132 -26.57 1.41 19.51
CA ALA A 132 -27.80 0.64 19.29
C ALA A 132 -28.85 0.80 20.41
N ALA A 133 -28.46 1.28 21.59
CA ALA A 133 -29.39 1.67 22.64
C ALA A 133 -30.05 3.02 22.33
N ASN A 134 -29.33 3.94 21.69
CA ASN A 134 -29.80 5.29 21.41
C ASN A 134 -30.54 5.41 20.07
N ALA A 135 -30.06 4.73 19.02
CA ALA A 135 -30.59 4.82 17.66
C ALA A 135 -31.47 3.63 17.25
N GLY A 136 -31.64 2.65 18.15
CA GLY A 136 -32.33 1.39 17.87
C GLY A 136 -31.47 0.38 17.11
N GLN A 137 -32.02 -0.82 16.91
CA GLN A 137 -31.36 -1.92 16.21
C GLN A 137 -31.91 -2.02 14.79
N GLN A 138 -31.05 -1.87 13.78
CA GLN A 138 -31.45 -2.07 12.39
C GLN A 138 -31.34 -3.54 11.99
N LEU A 139 -32.32 -4.03 11.23
CA LEU A 139 -32.25 -5.36 10.62
C LEU A 139 -31.04 -5.46 9.71
N PHE A 140 -30.26 -6.53 9.83
CA PHE A 140 -29.10 -6.78 8.99
C PHE A 140 -29.05 -8.22 8.50
N LEU A 141 -28.51 -8.41 7.31
CA LEU A 141 -28.47 -9.71 6.66
C LEU A 141 -27.26 -10.53 7.10
N ALA A 142 -27.50 -11.81 7.34
CA ALA A 142 -26.48 -12.80 7.65
C ALA A 142 -25.40 -12.85 6.58
N ASP A 143 -24.15 -12.99 7.00
CA ASP A 143 -22.98 -13.15 6.11
C ASP A 143 -22.74 -12.01 5.10
N LEU A 144 -23.56 -10.94 5.15
CA LEU A 144 -23.42 -9.73 4.34
C LEU A 144 -22.85 -8.54 5.11
N VAL A 145 -22.68 -8.64 6.43
CA VAL A 145 -22.15 -7.54 7.28
C VAL A 145 -20.85 -6.97 6.70
N ARG A 146 -19.88 -7.82 6.33
CA ARG A 146 -18.62 -7.37 5.71
C ARG A 146 -18.80 -6.72 4.33
N ARG A 147 -19.78 -7.18 3.54
CA ARG A 147 -20.07 -6.63 2.20
C ARG A 147 -20.87 -5.33 2.26
N VAL A 148 -21.77 -5.17 3.22
CA VAL A 148 -22.51 -3.93 3.44
C VAL A 148 -21.58 -2.84 3.98
N HIS A 149 -20.61 -3.14 4.86
CA HIS A 149 -19.60 -2.14 5.25
C HIS A 149 -18.74 -1.68 4.05
N LEU A 150 -18.38 -2.60 3.14
CA LEU A 150 -17.65 -2.26 1.92
C LEU A 150 -18.51 -1.51 0.90
N ALA A 151 -19.80 -1.84 0.78
CA ALA A 151 -20.74 -1.21 -0.15
C ALA A 151 -21.32 0.12 0.38
N ALA A 152 -21.42 0.31 1.70
CA ALA A 152 -21.79 1.57 2.33
C ALA A 152 -20.63 2.58 2.26
N ALA A 153 -19.38 2.10 2.38
CA ALA A 153 -18.20 2.89 2.05
C ALA A 153 -18.07 3.15 0.54
N ALA A 154 -18.52 2.20 -0.29
CA ALA A 154 -18.56 2.30 -1.74
C ALA A 154 -19.96 2.62 -2.27
N ARG A 155 -20.67 3.59 -1.69
CA ARG A 155 -21.84 4.15 -2.39
C ARG A 155 -21.34 4.66 -3.75
N PRO A 156 -21.85 4.16 -4.89
CA PRO A 156 -21.68 4.87 -6.15
C PRO A 156 -22.29 6.25 -5.93
N ARG A 157 -21.61 7.32 -6.36
CA ARG A 157 -22.25 8.62 -6.52
C ARG A 157 -23.45 8.40 -7.43
N GLY A 158 -24.63 8.24 -6.84
CA GLY A 158 -25.87 8.36 -7.59
C GLY A 158 -25.85 9.73 -8.23
N TYR A 159 -26.29 9.80 -9.49
CA TYR A 159 -26.58 11.02 -10.22
C TYR A 159 -27.68 11.80 -9.47
N GLY A 160 -27.37 12.35 -8.30
CA GLY A 160 -28.06 13.51 -7.76
C GLY A 160 -27.63 14.68 -8.61
N ALA A 161 -28.59 15.55 -8.96
CA ALA A 161 -28.36 16.84 -9.59
C ALA A 161 -27.05 17.46 -9.05
N PRO A 162 -26.21 18.06 -9.90
CA PRO A 162 -24.87 18.49 -9.51
C PRO A 162 -25.01 19.31 -8.22
N ALA A 163 -24.65 18.68 -7.10
CA ALA A 163 -24.33 19.43 -5.90
C ALA A 163 -23.27 20.38 -6.43
N ALA A 164 -23.58 21.68 -6.35
CA ALA A 164 -22.69 22.73 -6.78
C ALA A 164 -21.28 22.28 -6.42
N HIS A 165 -20.39 22.21 -7.42
CA HIS A 165 -18.98 22.13 -7.14
C HIS A 165 -18.65 23.36 -6.27
N GLN A 166 -18.87 23.24 -4.96
CA GLN A 166 -17.98 23.84 -4.00
C GLN A 166 -16.66 23.20 -4.39
N GLN A 167 -15.91 23.95 -5.20
CA GLN A 167 -14.47 23.86 -5.18
C GLN A 167 -14.11 23.64 -3.72
N PRO A 168 -13.32 22.62 -3.37
CA PRO A 168 -12.88 22.48 -1.99
C PRO A 168 -12.39 23.87 -1.62
N ASP A 169 -13.01 24.49 -0.62
CA ASP A 169 -12.49 25.72 -0.05
C ASP A 169 -11.01 25.42 0.09
N ILE A 170 -10.20 26.13 -0.68
CA ILE A 170 -8.76 25.95 -0.66
C ILE A 170 -8.49 26.36 0.77
N ALA A 171 -8.38 25.38 1.67
CA ALA A 171 -8.21 25.62 3.08
C ALA A 171 -6.87 26.33 3.14
N PHE A 172 -6.92 27.65 3.16
CA PHE A 172 -5.75 28.46 3.01
C PHE A 172 -5.16 28.49 4.40
N TRP A 173 -4.32 27.51 4.69
CA TRP A 173 -3.56 27.53 5.92
C TRP A 173 -2.44 28.54 5.73
N ALA A 174 -2.66 29.75 6.25
CA ALA A 174 -1.64 30.77 6.30
C ALA A 174 -0.66 30.42 7.41
N THR A 175 0.62 30.22 7.06
CA THR A 175 1.69 30.03 8.03
C THR A 175 1.69 31.24 8.98
N PRO A 176 1.45 31.06 10.30
CA PRO A 176 1.39 32.19 11.20
C PRO A 176 2.74 32.91 11.23
N ARG A 177 2.68 34.24 11.27
CA ARG A 177 3.85 35.13 11.14
C ARG A 177 4.87 34.97 12.28
N TRP A 178 4.43 34.44 13.42
CA TRP A 178 5.25 34.20 14.60
C TRP A 178 5.32 32.70 14.86
N ARG A 179 6.53 32.19 15.07
CA ARG A 179 6.81 30.78 15.37
C ARG A 179 7.56 30.69 16.70
N GLN A 180 7.14 29.78 17.56
CA GLN A 180 7.90 29.44 18.76
C GLN A 180 8.87 28.31 18.41
N GLU A 181 10.18 28.55 18.58
CA GLU A 181 11.17 27.50 18.42
C GLU A 181 11.03 26.43 19.52
N PRO A 182 11.30 25.16 19.21
CA PRO A 182 11.43 24.15 20.24
C PRO A 182 12.60 24.49 21.18
N LEU A 183 12.36 24.41 22.49
CA LEU A 183 13.41 24.59 23.52
C LEU A 183 14.55 23.57 23.39
N PHE A 184 14.23 22.35 22.97
CA PHE A 184 15.18 21.29 22.61
C PHE A 184 14.53 20.31 21.63
N ILE A 185 15.35 19.63 20.82
CA ILE A 185 14.88 18.64 19.84
C ILE A 185 14.80 17.28 20.53
N ALA A 186 13.59 16.79 20.78
CA ALA A 186 13.35 15.40 21.19
C ALA A 186 12.92 14.58 19.97
N ALA A 187 13.61 13.47 19.70
CA ALA A 187 13.20 12.55 18.64
C ALA A 187 11.84 11.93 18.99
N ARG A 188 10.83 12.15 18.12
CA ARG A 188 9.50 11.56 18.28
C ARG A 188 9.49 10.17 17.65
N ASP A 189 9.41 9.15 18.50
CA ASP A 189 9.24 7.78 18.05
C ASP A 189 7.77 7.49 17.76
N MET A 190 7.42 7.38 16.47
CA MET A 190 6.04 7.10 16.07
C MET A 190 5.67 5.62 16.23
N SER A 191 6.63 4.73 16.51
CA SER A 191 6.44 3.26 16.53
C SER A 191 5.44 2.76 17.56
N ARG A 192 5.14 3.57 18.57
CA ARG A 192 4.21 3.22 19.66
C ARG A 192 2.89 3.99 19.60
N VAL A 193 2.77 4.96 18.69
CA VAL A 193 1.61 5.85 18.61
C VAL A 193 0.50 5.17 17.82
N THR A 194 -0.70 5.08 18.40
CA THR A 194 -1.88 4.62 17.69
C THR A 194 -2.95 5.70 17.60
N VAL A 195 -3.64 5.76 16.45
CA VAL A 195 -4.66 6.79 16.11
C VAL A 195 -5.68 7.06 17.22
N PRO A 196 -6.15 6.08 18.02
CA PRO A 196 -7.16 6.34 19.04
C PRO A 196 -6.70 7.17 20.26
N ASP A 197 -5.40 7.45 20.41
CA ASP A 197 -4.85 8.00 21.65
C ASP A 197 -4.35 9.45 21.49
N VAL A 198 -4.57 10.08 20.32
CA VAL A 198 -4.01 11.40 20.02
C VAL A 198 -5.07 12.34 19.48
N THR A 199 -5.30 13.43 20.21
CA THR A 199 -6.06 14.60 19.75
C THR A 199 -5.10 15.53 19.02
N PRO A 200 -5.45 16.03 17.81
CA PRO A 200 -4.55 16.90 17.09
C PRO A 200 -4.29 18.22 17.82
N ILE A 201 -3.04 18.67 17.82
CA ILE A 201 -2.64 20.00 18.35
C ILE A 201 -3.42 21.11 17.62
N ASP A 202 -3.59 20.97 16.30
CA ASP A 202 -4.37 21.87 15.47
C ASP A 202 -5.25 21.06 14.51
N SER A 203 -6.55 21.01 14.80
CA SER A 203 -7.51 20.28 13.97
C SER A 203 -7.67 20.87 12.56
N ALA A 204 -7.48 22.19 12.40
CA ALA A 204 -7.59 22.84 11.10
C ALA A 204 -6.40 22.50 10.21
N PHE A 205 -5.19 22.49 10.77
CA PHE A 205 -3.98 22.03 10.09
C PHE A 205 -4.08 20.55 9.67
N THR A 206 -4.49 19.67 10.59
CA THR A 206 -4.67 18.25 10.27
C THR A 206 -5.69 18.05 9.15
N ALA A 207 -6.81 18.79 9.17
CA ALA A 207 -7.80 18.75 8.11
C ALA A 207 -7.23 19.24 6.76
N TYR A 208 -6.46 20.34 6.76
CA TYR A 208 -5.79 20.85 5.56
C TYR A 208 -4.87 19.79 4.93
N VAL A 209 -3.97 19.20 5.71
CA VAL A 209 -3.04 18.16 5.22
C VAL A 209 -3.81 16.94 4.68
N ALA A 210 -4.91 16.55 5.33
CA ALA A 210 -5.77 15.47 4.85
C ALA A 210 -6.42 15.79 3.50
N THR A 211 -6.92 17.01 3.30
CA THR A 211 -7.49 17.46 2.02
C THR A 211 -6.44 17.45 0.89
N GLN A 212 -5.21 17.87 1.18
CA GLN A 212 -4.11 17.85 0.19
C GLN A 212 -3.68 16.42 -0.18
N ALA A 213 -3.69 15.50 0.80
CA ALA A 213 -3.46 14.08 0.55
C ALA A 213 -4.56 13.47 -0.35
N ASP A 214 -5.80 13.92 -0.19
CA ASP A 214 -6.92 13.47 -1.01
C ASP A 214 -6.84 13.96 -2.45
N ALA A 215 -6.47 15.23 -2.66
CA ALA A 215 -6.18 15.75 -3.98
C ALA A 215 -5.06 14.94 -4.67
N SER A 216 -3.97 14.66 -3.92
CA SER A 216 -2.86 13.83 -4.41
C SER A 216 -3.31 12.40 -4.76
N ALA A 217 -4.18 11.81 -3.95
CA ALA A 217 -4.73 10.48 -4.16
C ALA A 217 -5.57 10.40 -5.43
N GLU A 218 -6.35 11.44 -5.73
CA GLU A 218 -7.18 11.53 -6.92
C GLU A 218 -6.34 11.74 -8.18
N THR A 219 -5.40 12.68 -8.16
CA THR A 219 -4.51 12.94 -9.30
C THR A 219 -3.66 11.73 -9.67
N GLN A 220 -3.20 10.96 -8.67
CA GLN A 220 -2.32 9.81 -8.87
C GLN A 220 -3.04 8.46 -8.87
N GLY A 221 -4.38 8.43 -8.79
CA GLY A 221 -5.19 7.21 -8.86
C GLY A 221 -4.89 6.18 -7.77
N TRP A 222 -4.71 6.60 -6.52
CA TRP A 222 -4.41 5.68 -5.41
C TRP A 222 -5.57 4.73 -5.12
N SER A 223 -5.27 3.48 -4.77
CA SER A 223 -6.29 2.55 -4.31
C SER A 223 -6.91 2.99 -2.97
N PRO A 224 -8.17 2.64 -2.68
CA PRO A 224 -8.82 3.02 -1.42
C PRO A 224 -8.02 2.63 -0.17
N ALA A 225 -7.43 1.43 -0.19
CA ALA A 225 -6.61 0.93 0.92
C ALA A 225 -5.27 1.67 1.08
N LEU A 226 -4.71 2.22 -0.01
CA LEU A 226 -3.51 3.06 0.05
C LEU A 226 -3.86 4.45 0.57
N ARG A 227 -4.93 5.07 0.04
CA ARG A 227 -5.45 6.37 0.49
C ARG A 227 -5.74 6.37 1.99
N GLU A 228 -6.48 5.37 2.47
CA GLU A 228 -6.78 5.21 3.90
C GLU A 228 -5.51 5.13 4.75
N ARG A 229 -4.50 4.35 4.33
CA ARG A 229 -3.22 4.22 5.05
C ARG A 229 -2.42 5.52 5.08
N VAL A 230 -2.39 6.26 3.99
CA VAL A 230 -1.70 7.56 3.91
C VAL A 230 -2.40 8.58 4.82
N GLN A 231 -3.73 8.68 4.75
CA GLN A 231 -4.51 9.56 5.64
C GLN A 231 -4.27 9.24 7.13
N ASN A 232 -4.33 7.96 7.51
CA ASN A 232 -4.06 7.53 8.89
C ASN A 232 -2.67 7.99 9.38
N SER A 233 -1.69 7.96 8.49
CA SER A 233 -0.30 8.28 8.81
C SER A 233 -0.09 9.78 8.94
N LEU A 234 -0.66 10.56 8.03
CA LEU A 234 -0.64 12.02 8.09
C LEU A 234 -1.41 12.53 9.31
N TYR A 235 -2.53 11.89 9.68
CA TYR A 235 -3.24 12.20 10.92
C TYR A 235 -2.32 12.02 12.13
N LEU A 236 -1.65 10.86 12.26
CA LEU A 236 -0.73 10.60 13.37
C LEU A 236 0.40 11.63 13.45
N LEU A 237 0.98 11.98 12.30
CA LEU A 237 2.07 12.94 12.24
C LEU A 237 1.59 14.36 12.59
N THR A 238 0.52 14.85 11.97
CA THR A 238 -0.01 16.20 12.25
C THR A 238 -0.66 16.32 13.63
N ALA A 239 -1.02 15.20 14.26
CA ALA A 239 -1.53 15.23 15.62
C ALA A 239 -0.45 15.53 16.67
N VAL A 240 0.82 15.22 16.38
CA VAL A 240 1.96 15.47 17.27
C VAL A 240 2.91 16.55 16.76
N HIS A 241 2.94 16.80 15.45
CA HIS A 241 3.66 17.89 14.82
C HIS A 241 2.71 19.05 14.57
N GLY A 242 2.98 20.18 15.22
CA GLY A 242 2.30 21.43 14.93
C GLY A 242 2.70 21.96 13.54
N PRO A 243 1.97 22.96 13.04
CA PRO A 243 2.12 23.37 11.66
C PRO A 243 3.37 24.22 11.39
N HIS A 244 4.10 24.59 12.45
CA HIS A 244 5.37 25.32 12.41
C HIS A 244 6.59 24.40 12.29
N GLU A 245 6.40 23.09 12.37
CA GLU A 245 7.48 22.12 12.47
C GLU A 245 7.63 21.32 11.19
N THR A 246 8.87 21.14 10.75
CA THR A 246 9.20 20.20 9.68
C THR A 246 9.29 18.78 10.25
N ILE A 247 8.66 17.84 9.56
CA ILE A 247 8.64 16.43 9.92
C ILE A 247 9.83 15.75 9.25
N LYS A 248 10.69 15.09 10.04
CA LYS A 248 11.84 14.35 9.52
C LYS A 248 11.41 13.09 8.77
N ALA A 249 12.07 12.79 7.66
CA ALA A 249 11.82 11.58 6.89
C ALA A 249 12.13 10.29 7.71
N SER A 250 13.11 10.35 8.61
CA SER A 250 13.38 9.28 9.59
C SER A 250 12.19 9.05 10.54
N THR A 251 11.54 10.12 11.02
CA THR A 251 10.33 10.04 11.84
C THR A 251 9.19 9.36 11.07
N VAL A 252 8.96 9.73 9.80
CA VAL A 252 7.95 9.06 8.96
C VAL A 252 8.23 7.56 8.82
N ALA A 253 9.50 7.15 8.76
CA ALA A 253 9.89 5.74 8.64
C ALA A 253 9.58 4.91 9.89
N THR A 254 9.39 5.53 11.07
CA THR A 254 9.09 4.82 12.33
C THR A 254 7.61 4.42 12.50
N LEU A 255 6.73 4.81 11.57
CA LEU A 255 5.28 4.58 11.71
C LEU A 255 4.89 3.08 11.76
N PRO A 256 4.14 2.62 12.79
CA PRO A 256 3.97 1.21 13.11
C PRO A 256 3.04 0.46 12.15
N ARG A 257 2.09 1.17 11.52
CA ARG A 257 1.19 0.58 10.51
C ARG A 257 1.76 0.61 9.09
N GLN A 258 2.99 1.14 8.94
CA GLN A 258 3.55 1.62 7.66
C GLN A 258 4.76 0.82 7.16
N GLN A 259 4.94 -0.43 7.57
CA GLN A 259 5.90 -1.32 6.87
C GLN A 259 5.52 -1.59 5.40
N ASN A 260 4.37 -1.07 4.93
CA ASN A 260 4.14 -0.95 3.50
C ASN A 260 4.88 0.26 2.93
N ARG A 261 6.07 -0.01 2.37
CA ARG A 261 6.95 0.96 1.69
C ARG A 261 6.22 1.95 0.76
N ARG A 262 5.15 1.52 0.09
CA ARG A 262 4.38 2.40 -0.82
C ARG A 262 3.67 3.53 -0.08
N ALA A 263 3.12 3.26 1.10
CA ALA A 263 2.40 4.27 1.87
C ALA A 263 3.37 5.29 2.49
N VAL A 264 4.54 4.85 2.97
CA VAL A 264 5.62 5.75 3.43
C VAL A 264 6.04 6.71 2.33
N ILE A 265 6.26 6.20 1.11
CA ILE A 265 6.62 7.02 -0.05
C ILE A 265 5.57 8.10 -0.31
N ARG A 266 4.29 7.73 -0.35
CA ARG A 266 3.20 8.69 -0.58
C ARG A 266 3.05 9.71 0.55
N VAL A 267 3.25 9.30 1.80
CA VAL A 267 3.27 10.23 2.95
C VAL A 267 4.41 11.24 2.79
N THR A 268 5.63 10.77 2.49
CA THR A 268 6.76 11.68 2.25
C THR A 268 6.54 12.62 1.07
N GLU A 269 5.92 12.15 -0.02
CA GLU A 269 5.60 12.99 -1.19
C GLU A 269 4.61 14.11 -0.84
N VAL A 270 3.53 13.79 -0.10
CA VAL A 270 2.56 14.79 0.35
C VAL A 270 3.22 15.82 1.26
N LEU A 271 4.00 15.38 2.25
CA LEU A 271 4.70 16.31 3.16
C LEU A 271 5.72 17.17 2.42
N ALA A 272 6.45 16.62 1.45
CA ALA A 272 7.39 17.38 0.63
C ALA A 272 6.66 18.41 -0.25
N HIS A 273 5.52 18.06 -0.83
CA HIS A 273 4.70 18.98 -1.61
C HIS A 273 4.21 20.18 -0.78
N LEU A 274 3.90 19.95 0.50
CA LEU A 274 3.47 20.99 1.44
C LEU A 274 4.63 21.72 2.11
N ALA A 275 5.89 21.44 1.73
CA ALA A 275 7.10 21.96 2.39
C ALA A 275 7.16 21.66 3.90
N LEU A 276 6.52 20.58 4.34
CA LEU A 276 6.49 20.09 5.72
C LEU A 276 7.50 18.96 5.98
N LEU A 277 8.26 18.52 4.97
CA LEU A 277 9.23 17.43 5.09
C LEU A 277 10.66 17.96 5.22
N GLU A 278 11.37 17.52 6.24
CA GLU A 278 12.82 17.58 6.33
C GLU A 278 13.39 16.20 5.95
N ASP A 279 14.00 16.08 4.76
CA ASP A 279 14.59 14.80 4.33
C ASP A 279 15.98 14.60 4.95
N ASP A 280 15.99 14.08 6.19
CA ASP A 280 17.20 13.78 6.97
C ASP A 280 17.80 12.40 6.65
N ARG A 281 17.28 11.69 5.64
CA ARG A 281 17.79 10.37 5.27
C ARG A 281 19.17 10.52 4.65
N ILE A 282 20.09 9.65 5.06
CA ILE A 282 21.38 9.52 4.38
C ILE A 282 21.11 9.16 2.92
N ASP A 283 21.54 10.02 2.02
CA ASP A 283 21.41 9.80 0.60
C ASP A 283 22.11 8.49 0.20
N PRO A 284 21.38 7.49 -0.32
CA PRO A 284 21.96 6.19 -0.63
C PRO A 284 23.10 6.27 -1.65
N LEU A 285 23.11 7.30 -2.50
CA LEU A 285 24.19 7.53 -3.45
C LEU A 285 25.43 8.09 -2.74
N ASP A 286 25.28 9.00 -1.78
CA ASP A 286 26.44 9.50 -1.00
C ASP A 286 27.05 8.39 -0.15
N ALA A 287 26.24 7.60 0.55
CA ALA A 287 26.73 6.45 1.30
C ALA A 287 27.47 5.45 0.41
N TRP A 288 27.00 5.25 -0.83
CA TRP A 288 27.67 4.42 -1.83
C TRP A 288 28.97 5.05 -2.33
N ILE A 289 29.00 6.36 -2.63
CA ILE A 289 30.19 7.10 -3.07
C ILE A 289 31.28 7.03 -2.00
N HIS A 290 30.96 7.38 -0.76
CA HIS A 290 31.93 7.37 0.34
C HIS A 290 32.51 5.99 0.58
N ARG A 291 31.69 4.94 0.54
CA ARG A 291 32.15 3.56 0.65
C ARG A 291 33.08 3.17 -0.50
N ARG A 292 32.76 3.57 -1.72
CA ARG A 292 33.57 3.26 -2.91
C ARG A 292 34.90 3.99 -2.93
N LEU A 293 34.97 5.19 -2.37
CA LEU A 293 36.20 5.97 -2.24
C LEU A 293 36.95 5.69 -0.93
N ALA A 294 36.48 4.76 -0.09
CA ALA A 294 37.02 4.50 1.25
C ALA A 294 38.51 4.13 1.24
N SER A 295 39.00 3.52 0.16
CA SER A 295 40.40 3.10 -0.01
C SER A 295 41.24 4.07 -0.86
N VAL A 296 40.67 5.15 -1.37
CA VAL A 296 41.39 6.18 -2.15
C VAL A 296 42.13 7.11 -1.19
N HIS A 297 43.34 7.55 -1.54
CA HIS A 297 44.12 8.48 -0.72
C HIS A 297 43.27 9.71 -0.31
N PRO A 298 43.32 10.19 0.95
CA PRO A 298 42.40 11.23 1.45
C PRO A 298 42.35 12.50 0.59
N GLU A 299 43.50 13.01 0.14
CA GLU A 299 43.55 14.20 -0.72
C GLU A 299 42.95 13.96 -2.11
N ILE A 300 43.25 12.82 -2.77
CA ILE A 300 42.63 12.43 -4.04
C ILE A 300 41.12 12.21 -3.88
N ARG A 301 40.70 11.68 -2.72
CA ARG A 301 39.29 11.47 -2.39
C ARG A 301 38.54 12.80 -2.31
N GLU A 302 39.08 13.80 -1.63
CA GLU A 302 38.45 15.12 -1.57
C GLU A 302 38.32 15.76 -2.96
N GLU A 303 39.36 15.67 -3.80
CA GLU A 303 39.30 16.11 -5.19
C GLU A 303 38.21 15.34 -5.98
N ALA A 304 38.16 14.01 -5.85
CA ALA A 304 37.13 13.20 -6.50
C ALA A 304 35.71 13.55 -6.02
N LEU A 305 35.51 13.85 -4.73
CA LEU A 305 34.23 14.26 -4.18
C LEU A 305 33.76 15.61 -4.73
N VAL A 306 34.68 16.56 -4.97
CA VAL A 306 34.35 17.83 -5.64
C VAL A 306 33.83 17.56 -7.05
N TRP A 307 34.52 16.73 -7.83
CA TRP A 307 34.05 16.37 -9.16
C TRP A 307 32.69 15.67 -9.13
N ILE A 308 32.51 14.66 -8.27
CA ILE A 308 31.25 13.91 -8.16
C ILE A 308 30.09 14.84 -7.79
N ARG A 309 30.30 15.80 -6.87
CA ARG A 309 29.31 16.82 -6.51
C ARG A 309 28.86 17.63 -7.73
N ILE A 310 29.80 18.05 -8.59
CA ILE A 310 29.50 18.81 -9.82
C ILE A 310 28.80 17.96 -10.88
N VAL A 311 29.13 16.67 -11.00
CA VAL A 311 28.40 15.74 -11.88
C VAL A 311 26.97 15.57 -11.40
N ARG A 312 26.81 15.43 -10.10
CA ARG A 312 25.54 15.12 -9.47
C ARG A 312 24.58 16.31 -9.47
N HIS A 313 25.00 17.45 -8.94
CA HIS A 313 24.15 18.62 -8.73
C HIS A 313 24.28 19.66 -9.85
N GLY A 314 25.20 19.45 -10.78
CA GLY A 314 25.52 20.46 -11.78
C GLY A 314 26.41 21.56 -11.23
N GLY A 315 26.62 22.58 -12.06
CA GLY A 315 27.36 23.79 -11.73
C GLY A 315 26.85 24.94 -12.60
N PRO A 316 27.45 26.14 -12.54
CA PRO A 316 26.92 27.34 -13.19
C PRO A 316 26.62 27.17 -14.70
N ARG A 317 27.35 26.29 -15.39
CA ARG A 317 27.17 25.99 -16.83
C ARG A 317 26.88 24.51 -17.11
N ARG A 318 26.52 23.72 -16.09
CA ARG A 318 26.37 22.27 -16.20
C ARG A 318 25.08 21.82 -15.52
N ARG A 319 24.26 21.06 -16.25
CA ARG A 319 23.05 20.45 -15.68
C ARG A 319 23.38 19.25 -14.79
N PRO A 320 22.59 18.99 -13.73
CA PRO A 320 22.63 17.76 -12.95
C PRO A 320 22.57 16.52 -13.83
N ARG A 321 23.30 15.45 -13.48
CA ARG A 321 23.23 14.15 -14.15
C ARG A 321 22.41 13.16 -13.33
N SER A 322 21.84 12.17 -14.02
CA SER A 322 21.09 11.10 -13.36
C SER A 322 22.00 10.28 -12.44
N THR A 323 21.41 9.70 -11.39
CA THR A 323 22.12 8.85 -10.42
C THR A 323 22.85 7.68 -11.09
N THR A 324 22.26 7.08 -12.13
CA THR A 324 22.89 6.02 -12.94
C THR A 324 24.14 6.54 -13.65
N THR A 325 24.09 7.73 -14.26
CA THR A 325 25.26 8.33 -14.91
C THR A 325 26.36 8.65 -13.90
N VAL A 326 26.02 9.19 -12.72
CA VAL A 326 27.00 9.45 -11.65
C VAL A 326 27.69 8.15 -11.23
N ARG A 327 26.92 7.07 -10.99
CA ARG A 327 27.48 5.75 -10.63
C ARG A 327 28.40 5.21 -11.70
N ASN A 328 28.00 5.27 -12.97
CA ASN A 328 28.80 4.77 -14.07
C ASN A 328 30.12 5.52 -14.19
N GLN A 329 30.08 6.86 -14.14
CA GLN A 329 31.31 7.67 -14.19
C GLN A 329 32.21 7.41 -12.98
N ALA A 330 31.66 7.34 -11.77
CA ALA A 330 32.43 7.02 -10.57
C ALA A 330 33.10 5.64 -10.70
N ASN A 331 32.35 4.60 -11.09
CA ASN A 331 32.89 3.25 -11.30
C ASN A 331 34.00 3.21 -12.35
N SER A 332 33.89 3.98 -13.43
CA SER A 332 34.92 4.08 -14.46
C SER A 332 36.18 4.83 -13.99
N ALA A 333 36.04 5.79 -13.07
CA ALA A 333 37.17 6.59 -12.57
C ALA A 333 37.88 5.96 -11.35
N ILE A 334 37.16 5.25 -10.48
CA ILE A 334 37.70 4.72 -9.21
C ILE A 334 38.97 3.88 -9.38
N PRO A 335 39.06 2.92 -10.33
CA PRO A 335 40.27 2.11 -10.47
C PRO A 335 41.51 2.95 -10.79
N PHE A 336 41.35 4.01 -11.60
CA PHE A 336 42.42 4.98 -11.85
C PHE A 336 42.80 5.75 -10.58
N LEU A 337 41.82 6.25 -9.81
CA LEU A 337 42.07 6.97 -8.55
C LEU A 337 42.82 6.10 -7.53
N LEU A 338 42.50 4.80 -7.47
CA LEU A 338 43.21 3.83 -6.63
C LEU A 338 44.65 3.61 -7.11
N ALA A 339 44.86 3.48 -8.43
CA ALA A 339 46.21 3.38 -8.99
C ALA A 339 47.04 4.64 -8.70
N CYS A 340 46.45 5.83 -8.83
CA CYS A 340 47.11 7.09 -8.45
C CYS A 340 47.42 7.15 -6.95
N SER A 341 46.55 6.62 -6.09
CA SER A 341 46.75 6.62 -4.64
C SER A 341 47.99 5.86 -4.18
N GLN A 342 48.51 4.94 -5.01
CA GLN A 342 49.75 4.22 -4.73
C GLN A 342 51.01 5.03 -5.08
N ARG A 343 50.88 6.06 -5.91
CA ARG A 343 52.02 6.81 -6.49
C ARG A 343 52.03 8.27 -6.10
N TYR A 344 50.86 8.86 -5.86
CA TYR A 344 50.65 10.29 -5.70
C TYR A 344 49.71 10.58 -4.54
N ARG A 345 49.88 11.75 -3.92
CA ARG A 345 48.96 12.23 -2.88
C ARG A 345 47.80 13.06 -3.43
N THR A 346 47.97 13.69 -4.59
CA THR A 346 47.00 14.59 -5.25
C THR A 346 46.95 14.32 -6.75
N LEU A 347 45.79 14.54 -7.38
CA LEU A 347 45.63 14.47 -8.84
C LEU A 347 46.39 15.57 -9.59
N ARG A 348 46.90 16.59 -8.90
CA ARG A 348 47.79 17.62 -9.49
C ARG A 348 49.11 17.05 -10.02
N GLN A 349 49.57 15.93 -9.45
CA GLN A 349 50.82 15.27 -9.85
C GLN A 349 50.64 14.37 -11.09
N VAL A 350 49.41 14.09 -11.49
CA VAL A 350 49.12 13.22 -12.63
C VAL A 350 49.50 13.92 -13.93
N SER A 351 50.33 13.25 -14.73
CA SER A 351 50.73 13.69 -16.06
C SER A 351 49.82 13.11 -17.16
N ARG A 352 49.95 13.63 -18.39
CA ARG A 352 49.29 13.04 -19.57
C ARG A 352 49.78 11.62 -19.84
N ALA A 353 51.05 11.33 -19.59
CA ALA A 353 51.65 10.02 -19.79
C ALA A 353 51.00 8.97 -18.88
N ASP A 354 50.79 9.31 -17.60
CA ASP A 354 50.12 8.42 -16.64
C ASP A 354 48.70 8.06 -17.11
N VAL A 355 47.95 9.03 -17.63
CA VAL A 355 46.59 8.81 -18.14
C VAL A 355 46.63 7.90 -19.38
N THR A 356 47.54 8.12 -20.32
CA THR A 356 47.63 7.30 -21.54
C THR A 356 48.11 5.88 -21.26
N GLU A 357 49.08 5.71 -20.37
CA GLU A 357 49.62 4.41 -19.97
C GLU A 357 48.56 3.57 -19.27
N TRP A 358 47.82 4.17 -18.33
CA TRP A 358 46.76 3.48 -17.63
C TRP A 358 45.60 3.10 -18.57
N LEU A 359 45.20 4.00 -19.47
CA LEU A 359 44.15 3.70 -20.46
C LEU A 359 44.55 2.56 -21.40
N ALA A 360 45.83 2.40 -21.73
CA ALA A 360 46.30 1.29 -22.56
C ALA A 360 46.09 -0.09 -21.91
N GLN A 361 45.98 -0.14 -20.58
CA GLN A 361 45.78 -1.37 -19.80
C GLN A 361 44.30 -1.66 -19.51
N CYS A 362 43.39 -0.75 -19.87
CA CYS A 362 41.97 -0.88 -19.56
C CYS A 362 41.25 -1.80 -20.55
N ALA A 363 40.27 -2.56 -20.05
CA ALA A 363 39.40 -3.38 -20.90
C ALA A 363 38.42 -2.53 -21.74
N ALA A 364 37.97 -1.39 -21.23
CA ALA A 364 37.00 -0.52 -21.91
C ALA A 364 37.47 0.94 -22.05
N PRO A 365 38.69 1.20 -22.57
CA PRO A 365 39.42 2.46 -22.42
C PRO A 365 38.64 3.72 -22.82
N ARG A 366 37.67 3.62 -23.73
CA ARG A 366 36.84 4.76 -24.13
C ARG A 366 35.91 5.24 -23.02
N THR A 367 35.27 4.34 -22.28
CA THR A 367 34.35 4.72 -21.19
C THR A 367 35.15 5.35 -20.05
N GLU A 368 36.27 4.74 -19.71
CA GLU A 368 37.26 5.20 -18.74
C GLU A 368 37.79 6.59 -19.13
N ALA A 369 38.19 6.80 -20.38
CA ALA A 369 38.66 8.11 -20.85
C ALA A 369 37.58 9.20 -20.81
N VAL A 370 36.30 8.87 -21.00
CA VAL A 370 35.21 9.84 -20.83
C VAL A 370 35.14 10.31 -19.38
N ALA A 371 35.16 9.38 -18.43
CA ALA A 371 35.15 9.72 -17.00
C ALA A 371 36.41 10.51 -16.60
N LEU A 372 37.59 10.10 -17.07
CA LEU A 372 38.85 10.80 -16.80
C LEU A 372 38.88 12.22 -17.40
N ARG A 373 38.39 12.41 -18.63
CA ARG A 373 38.27 13.76 -19.20
C ARG A 373 37.30 14.62 -18.40
N ASP A 374 36.20 14.06 -17.90
CA ASP A 374 35.22 14.80 -17.12
C ASP A 374 35.76 15.22 -15.74
N ILE A 375 36.45 14.33 -15.03
CA ILE A 375 37.10 14.65 -13.73
C ILE A 375 38.16 15.73 -13.92
N PHE A 376 39.13 15.56 -14.81
CA PHE A 376 40.21 16.54 -14.98
C PHE A 376 39.72 17.88 -15.55
N LYS A 377 38.68 17.86 -16.39
CA LYS A 377 38.03 19.10 -16.85
C LYS A 377 37.31 19.83 -15.70
N SER A 378 36.60 19.10 -14.85
CA SER A 378 35.85 19.68 -13.73
C SER A 378 36.78 20.22 -12.65
N LEU A 379 37.82 19.47 -12.27
CA LEU A 379 38.80 19.93 -11.30
C LEU A 379 39.59 21.14 -11.79
N LYS A 380 39.88 21.22 -13.10
CA LYS A 380 40.46 22.42 -13.69
C LYS A 380 39.50 23.62 -13.63
N SER A 381 38.20 23.44 -13.88
CA SER A 381 37.24 24.57 -13.81
C SER A 381 37.08 25.10 -12.39
N GLU A 382 37.19 24.23 -11.38
CA GLU A 382 37.22 24.60 -9.95
C GLU A 382 38.58 25.09 -9.46
N ARG A 383 39.56 25.27 -10.36
CA ARG A 383 40.93 25.73 -10.03
C ARG A 383 41.68 24.80 -9.06
N LEU A 384 41.28 23.53 -8.97
CA LEU A 384 41.99 22.48 -8.24
C LEU A 384 43.14 21.87 -9.05
N LEU A 385 43.20 22.13 -10.35
CA LEU A 385 44.32 21.70 -11.20
C LEU A 385 44.82 22.86 -12.06
N PHE A 386 46.14 22.94 -12.24
CA PHE A 386 46.76 23.90 -13.15
C PHE A 386 46.60 23.48 -14.61
N ALA A 387 46.87 22.20 -14.90
CA ALA A 387 46.77 21.60 -16.22
C ALA A 387 45.73 20.47 -16.23
N ASN A 388 45.14 20.21 -17.41
CA ASN A 388 44.26 19.05 -17.60
C ASN A 388 45.07 17.94 -18.29
N PRO A 389 45.51 16.89 -17.56
CA PRO A 389 46.34 15.82 -18.13
C PRO A 389 45.60 14.98 -19.18
N ALA A 390 44.26 14.93 -19.13
CA ALA A 390 43.46 14.24 -20.13
C ALA A 390 43.21 15.07 -21.42
N ARG A 391 43.69 16.32 -21.48
CA ARG A 391 43.57 17.16 -22.68
C ARG A 391 44.41 16.55 -23.82
N GLY A 392 43.77 16.33 -24.96
CA GLY A 392 44.44 15.80 -26.16
C GLY A 392 44.71 14.30 -26.15
N VAL A 393 44.29 13.55 -25.12
CA VAL A 393 44.32 12.08 -25.14
C VAL A 393 43.35 11.59 -26.21
N SER A 394 43.83 10.88 -27.23
CA SER A 394 43.02 10.30 -28.31
C SER A 394 43.08 8.77 -28.25
N LEU A 395 41.93 8.12 -28.46
CA LEU A 395 41.79 6.65 -28.49
C LEU A 395 41.42 6.14 -29.90
N GLY A 396 41.60 6.99 -30.91
CA GLY A 396 41.17 6.72 -32.28
C GLY A 396 39.65 6.72 -32.47
N SER A 397 39.23 6.53 -33.72
CA SER A 397 37.81 6.46 -34.10
C SER A 397 37.13 5.25 -33.46
N ARG A 398 35.85 5.40 -33.12
CA ARG A 398 35.02 4.27 -32.68
C ARG A 398 34.64 3.44 -33.91
N PRO A 399 34.75 2.11 -33.88
CA PRO A 399 34.17 1.28 -34.94
C PRO A 399 32.66 1.59 -35.02
N SER A 400 32.15 1.86 -36.20
CA SER A 400 30.70 1.99 -36.39
C SER A 400 30.06 0.65 -36.05
N SER A 401 29.25 0.63 -34.99
CA SER A 401 28.36 -0.50 -34.74
C SER A 401 27.08 -0.21 -35.49
N VAL A 402 26.90 -0.87 -36.63
CA VAL A 402 25.60 -0.89 -37.32
C VAL A 402 24.72 -1.87 -36.53
N PRO A 403 23.59 -1.44 -35.96
CA PRO A 403 22.66 -2.35 -35.31
C PRO A 403 22.22 -3.42 -36.32
N MET A 404 22.51 -4.68 -36.02
CA MET A 404 22.09 -5.79 -36.88
C MET A 404 20.61 -6.07 -36.63
N PRO A 405 19.78 -6.19 -37.69
CA PRO A 405 18.38 -6.57 -37.52
C PRO A 405 18.29 -7.96 -36.87
N LEU A 406 17.20 -8.19 -36.13
CA LEU A 406 16.93 -9.51 -35.53
C LEU A 406 16.77 -10.57 -36.63
N SER A 407 17.36 -11.75 -36.43
CA SER A 407 17.19 -12.86 -37.38
C SER A 407 15.74 -13.35 -37.39
N PRO A 408 15.21 -13.85 -38.53
CA PRO A 408 13.87 -14.42 -38.62
C PRO A 408 13.62 -15.53 -37.59
N GLU A 409 14.61 -16.36 -37.32
CA GLU A 409 14.58 -17.43 -36.30
C GLU A 409 14.40 -16.88 -34.88
N THR A 410 15.02 -15.73 -34.59
CA THR A 410 14.88 -15.06 -33.29
C THR A 410 13.50 -14.47 -33.14
N ILE A 411 12.95 -13.88 -34.20
CA ILE A 411 11.57 -13.38 -34.23
C ILE A 411 10.58 -14.54 -33.99
N GLN A 412 10.75 -15.66 -34.69
CA GLN A 412 9.89 -16.84 -34.51
C GLN A 412 9.94 -17.39 -33.08
N ARG A 413 11.13 -17.51 -32.48
CA ARG A 413 11.28 -17.93 -31.07
C ARG A 413 10.61 -16.97 -30.09
N LEU A 414 10.72 -15.65 -30.32
CA LEU A 414 10.06 -14.64 -29.50
C LEU A 414 8.54 -14.72 -29.62
N THR A 415 8.01 -14.92 -30.83
CA THR A 415 6.56 -15.07 -31.06
C THR A 415 6.01 -16.30 -30.38
N ALA A 416 6.65 -17.47 -30.53
CA ALA A 416 6.22 -18.71 -29.87
C ALA A 416 6.25 -18.58 -28.33
N ALA A 417 7.28 -17.94 -27.77
CA ALA A 417 7.35 -17.67 -26.33
C ALA A 417 6.26 -16.68 -25.85
N ALA A 418 5.86 -15.74 -26.70
CA ALA A 418 4.83 -14.75 -26.38
C ALA A 418 3.41 -15.34 -26.39
N GLU A 419 3.16 -16.41 -27.14
CA GLU A 419 1.87 -17.11 -27.14
C GLU A 419 1.53 -17.72 -25.78
N THR A 420 2.53 -18.21 -25.06
CA THR A 420 2.37 -18.82 -23.74
C THR A 420 2.53 -17.84 -22.58
N ASN A 421 3.06 -16.63 -22.84
CA ASN A 421 3.33 -15.61 -21.82
C ASN A 421 2.72 -14.25 -22.18
N PRO A 422 1.55 -13.88 -21.62
CA PRO A 422 0.87 -12.63 -21.95
C PRO A 422 1.68 -11.37 -21.57
N ALA A 423 2.53 -11.44 -20.54
CA ALA A 423 3.40 -10.32 -20.17
C ALA A 423 4.52 -10.10 -21.20
N LEU A 424 5.10 -11.19 -21.73
CA LEU A 424 6.09 -11.11 -22.80
C LEU A 424 5.46 -10.56 -24.09
N LYS A 425 4.24 -10.99 -24.42
CA LYS A 425 3.49 -10.49 -25.57
C LYS A 425 3.26 -8.98 -25.51
N LEU A 426 2.87 -8.47 -24.34
CA LEU A 426 2.72 -7.03 -24.11
C LEU A 426 4.05 -6.29 -24.27
N LEU A 427 5.15 -6.79 -23.69
CA LEU A 427 6.47 -6.18 -23.82
C LEU A 427 6.96 -6.14 -25.28
N ILE A 428 6.74 -7.22 -26.05
CA ILE A 428 7.08 -7.26 -27.47
C ILE A 428 6.25 -6.24 -28.25
N ALA A 429 4.96 -6.08 -27.96
CA ALA A 429 4.14 -5.05 -28.60
C ALA A 429 4.65 -3.63 -28.27
N LEU A 430 4.95 -3.35 -27.00
CA LEU A 430 5.46 -2.04 -26.58
C LEU A 430 6.81 -1.70 -27.21
N VAL A 431 7.75 -2.65 -27.24
CA VAL A 431 9.10 -2.41 -27.78
C VAL A 431 9.12 -2.49 -29.31
N GLY A 432 8.49 -3.51 -29.90
CA GLY A 432 8.56 -3.82 -31.32
C GLY A 432 7.61 -3.00 -32.20
N ILE A 433 6.41 -2.65 -31.70
CA ILE A 433 5.41 -1.88 -32.47
C ILE A 433 5.48 -0.41 -32.09
N HIS A 434 5.54 -0.11 -30.78
CA HIS A 434 5.53 1.27 -30.30
C HIS A 434 6.92 1.87 -30.09
N ALA A 435 7.99 1.13 -30.38
CA ALA A 435 9.37 1.57 -30.25
C ALA A 435 9.72 2.11 -28.84
N LEU A 436 9.05 1.60 -27.80
CA LEU A 436 9.40 1.98 -26.42
C LEU A 436 10.77 1.39 -26.08
N TYR A 437 11.59 2.19 -25.41
CA TYR A 437 12.78 1.67 -24.76
C TYR A 437 12.40 0.67 -23.65
N PRO A 438 13.25 -0.33 -23.37
CA PRO A 438 12.96 -1.36 -22.37
C PRO A 438 12.67 -0.82 -20.96
N HIS A 439 13.26 0.33 -20.60
CA HIS A 439 13.03 0.93 -19.28
C HIS A 439 11.61 1.50 -19.14
N PRO A 440 11.11 2.37 -20.04
CA PRO A 440 9.71 2.78 -20.08
C PRO A 440 8.72 1.61 -20.16
N ALA A 441 8.98 0.61 -21.01
CA ALA A 441 8.06 -0.52 -21.22
C ALA A 441 7.82 -1.36 -19.94
N ARG A 442 8.79 -1.43 -19.03
CA ARG A 442 8.66 -2.12 -17.73
C ARG A 442 7.89 -1.33 -16.68
N GLY A 443 7.71 -0.03 -16.88
CA GLY A 443 7.01 0.86 -15.96
C GLY A 443 5.54 1.06 -16.28
N CYS A 444 5.06 0.52 -17.42
CA CYS A 444 3.65 0.51 -17.76
C CYS A 444 2.87 -0.44 -16.82
N PRO A 445 1.69 -0.03 -16.33
CA PRO A 445 0.91 -0.75 -15.33
C PRO A 445 0.41 -2.12 -15.79
#